data_AF-A0A2U1K2D7-F1
#
_entry.id   AF-A0A2U1K2D7-F1
#
_cell.length_a   1.000
_cell.length_b   1.000
_cell.length_c   1.000
_cell.angle_alpha   90.00
_cell.angle_beta   90.00
_cell.angle_gamma   90.00
#
_symmetry.space_group_name_H-M   'P 1'
#
loop_
_entity.id
_entity.type
_entity.pdbx_description
1 polymer ?
#
loop_
_entity_poly.entity_id
_entity_poly.type
_entity_poly.pdbx_seq_one_letter_code
_entity_poly.pdbx_strand_id
1 'polypeptide(L)'
;MGDELVKYLFQISIGGLTAGGIIIYLGKIIIGKSSEVFLETQKNKIEIHKIEHQVKYSKLHEERGTIIKELYVSLFNLESMLSLIAVQNELDKWQSKDITPEKMAAKKYQETREFLEKNRLYLKHELCEKIINSLNDCLALTSKMITAKTSENKNISSDESIVKQWRFEEIKSAQKIKEQRLELAEVFREIIGVK
;
A
#
# COMPACT_ATOMS: atom_id res chain seq x y z
N MET A 1 -12.85 3.76 -94.68
CA MET A 1 -11.65 3.78 -93.82
C MET A 1 -11.87 4.41 -92.44
N GLY A 2 -12.86 5.30 -92.25
CA GLY A 2 -13.16 5.89 -90.92
C GLY A 2 -13.84 4.94 -89.91
N ASP A 3 -14.64 3.98 -90.37
CA ASP A 3 -15.48 3.14 -89.49
C ASP A 3 -14.69 2.09 -88.66
N GLU A 4 -13.59 1.55 -89.19
CA GLU A 4 -12.72 0.62 -88.46
C GLU A 4 -11.90 1.32 -87.37
N LEU A 5 -11.45 2.55 -87.63
CA LEU A 5 -10.71 3.37 -86.67
C LEU A 5 -11.57 3.73 -85.46
N VAL A 6 -12.85 4.04 -85.68
CA VAL A 6 -13.81 4.33 -84.60
C VAL A 6 -14.08 3.10 -83.75
N LYS A 7 -14.19 1.90 -84.35
CA LYS A 7 -14.34 0.63 -83.60
C LYS A 7 -13.13 0.29 -82.73
N TYR A 8 -11.91 0.47 -83.24
CA TYR A 8 -10.68 0.25 -82.48
C TYR A 8 -10.53 1.24 -81.32
N LEU A 9 -10.85 2.51 -81.53
CA LEU A 9 -10.86 3.52 -80.47
C LEU A 9 -11.89 3.22 -79.38
N PHE A 10 -13.06 2.69 -79.75
CA PHE A 10 -14.10 2.26 -78.79
C PHE A 10 -13.69 1.01 -78.01
N GLN A 11 -13.01 0.03 -78.63
CA GLN A 11 -12.52 -1.16 -77.92
C GLN A 11 -11.40 -0.81 -76.93
N ILE A 12 -10.50 0.10 -77.29
CA ILE A 12 -9.43 0.57 -76.40
C ILE A 12 -10.01 1.36 -75.23
N SER A 13 -11.06 2.18 -75.46
CA SER A 13 -11.70 2.95 -74.38
C SER A 13 -12.49 2.06 -73.40
N ILE A 14 -13.22 1.05 -73.90
CA ILE A 14 -13.95 0.09 -73.07
C ILE A 14 -12.98 -0.82 -72.28
N GLY A 15 -11.87 -1.25 -72.90
CA GLY A 15 -10.81 -2.01 -72.23
C GLY A 15 -10.10 -1.21 -71.13
N GLY A 16 -9.86 0.09 -71.34
CA GLY A 16 -9.28 0.98 -70.34
C GLY A 16 -10.20 1.24 -69.15
N LEU A 17 -11.50 1.43 -69.39
CA LEU A 17 -12.50 1.66 -68.33
C LEU A 17 -12.70 0.44 -67.42
N THR A 18 -12.71 -0.76 -67.99
CA THR A 18 -12.86 -2.01 -67.23
C THR A 18 -11.62 -2.32 -66.39
N ALA A 19 -10.42 -2.16 -66.95
CA ALA A 19 -9.17 -2.32 -66.20
C ALA A 19 -9.04 -1.28 -65.07
N GLY A 20 -9.38 -0.01 -65.32
CA GLY A 20 -9.38 1.04 -64.30
C GLY A 20 -10.35 0.77 -63.16
N GLY A 21 -11.56 0.30 -63.48
CA GLY A 21 -12.57 -0.08 -62.48
C GLY A 21 -12.11 -1.20 -61.55
N ILE A 22 -11.45 -2.23 -62.09
CA ILE A 22 -10.90 -3.36 -61.32
C ILE A 22 -9.78 -2.90 -60.39
N ILE A 23 -8.88 -2.03 -60.86
CA ILE A 23 -7.78 -1.50 -60.04
C ILE A 23 -8.33 -0.66 -58.87
N ILE A 24 -9.31 0.21 -59.13
CA ILE A 24 -9.96 1.02 -58.09
C ILE A 24 -10.68 0.13 -57.06
N TYR A 25 -11.35 -0.93 -57.52
CA TYR A 25 -12.05 -1.87 -56.66
C TYR A 25 -11.07 -2.67 -55.78
N LEU A 26 -9.98 -3.19 -56.35
CA LEU A 26 -8.94 -3.90 -55.61
C LEU A 26 -8.24 -2.98 -54.60
N GLY A 27 -7.95 -1.73 -54.98
CA GLY A 27 -7.40 -0.71 -54.08
C GLY A 27 -8.31 -0.46 -52.87
N LYS A 28 -9.63 -0.33 -53.09
CA LYS A 28 -10.62 -0.19 -52.01
C LYS A 28 -10.62 -1.40 -51.07
N ILE A 29 -10.54 -2.62 -51.59
CA ILE A 29 -10.54 -3.84 -50.77
C ILE A 29 -9.27 -3.92 -49.91
N ILE A 30 -8.10 -3.65 -50.50
CA ILE A 30 -6.82 -3.74 -49.79
C ILE A 30 -6.75 -2.69 -48.68
N ILE A 31 -7.16 -1.44 -48.96
CA ILE A 31 -7.20 -0.36 -47.96
C ILE A 31 -8.20 -0.69 -46.86
N GLY A 32 -9.40 -1.19 -47.21
CA GLY A 32 -10.42 -1.59 -46.24
C GLY A 32 -9.93 -2.68 -45.29
N LYS A 33 -9.41 -3.80 -45.84
CA LYS A 33 -8.86 -4.89 -45.04
C LYS A 33 -7.64 -4.48 -44.22
N SER A 34 -6.74 -3.68 -44.78
CA SER A 34 -5.56 -3.18 -44.05
C SER A 34 -5.97 -2.26 -42.89
N SER A 35 -7.00 -1.44 -43.07
CA SER A 35 -7.54 -0.58 -42.01
C SER A 35 -8.21 -1.40 -40.91
N GLU A 36 -9.02 -2.41 -41.27
CA GLU A 36 -9.64 -3.32 -40.30
C GLU A 36 -8.60 -4.07 -39.48
N VAL A 37 -7.59 -4.67 -40.12
CA VAL A 37 -6.49 -5.38 -39.44
C VAL A 37 -5.69 -4.44 -38.53
N PHE A 38 -5.43 -3.20 -38.99
CA PHE A 38 -4.76 -2.21 -38.16
C PHE A 38 -5.60 -1.82 -36.93
N LEU A 39 -6.90 -1.56 -37.12
CA LEU A 39 -7.82 -1.22 -36.03
C LEU A 39 -7.96 -2.36 -35.02
N GLU A 40 -8.08 -3.60 -35.50
CA GLU A 40 -8.16 -4.79 -34.66
C GLU A 40 -6.87 -5.00 -33.86
N THR A 41 -5.71 -4.80 -34.49
CA THR A 41 -4.41 -4.88 -33.82
C THR A 41 -4.28 -3.79 -32.73
N GLN A 42 -4.73 -2.56 -33.01
CA GLN A 42 -4.71 -1.47 -32.02
C GLN A 42 -5.67 -1.76 -30.86
N LYS A 43 -6.88 -2.26 -31.13
CA LYS A 43 -7.83 -2.68 -30.10
C LYS A 43 -7.23 -3.78 -29.20
N ASN A 44 -6.63 -4.81 -29.79
CA ASN A 44 -5.98 -5.87 -29.03
C ASN A 44 -4.84 -5.35 -28.16
N LYS A 45 -4.00 -4.43 -28.66
CA LYS A 45 -2.94 -3.80 -27.85
C LYS A 45 -3.51 -3.02 -26.66
N ILE A 46 -4.57 -2.26 -26.87
CA ILE A 46 -5.25 -1.51 -25.80
C ILE A 46 -5.84 -2.48 -24.77
N GLU A 47 -6.46 -3.57 -25.21
CA GLU A 47 -7.05 -4.57 -24.32
C GLU A 47 -5.98 -5.30 -23.49
N ILE A 48 -4.87 -5.70 -24.12
CA ILE A 48 -3.71 -6.28 -23.41
C ILE A 48 -3.17 -5.30 -22.38
N HIS A 49 -2.93 -4.04 -22.75
CA HIS A 49 -2.46 -3.03 -21.78
C HIS A 49 -3.46 -2.78 -20.65
N LYS A 50 -4.76 -2.79 -20.95
CA LYS A 50 -5.80 -2.66 -19.93
C LYS A 50 -5.74 -3.83 -18.94
N ILE A 51 -5.60 -5.06 -19.43
CA ILE A 51 -5.45 -6.26 -18.60
C ILE A 51 -4.16 -6.17 -17.77
N GLU A 52 -3.02 -5.82 -18.38
CA GLU A 52 -1.74 -5.66 -17.68
C GLU A 52 -1.83 -4.62 -16.56
N HIS A 53 -2.44 -3.46 -16.84
CA HIS A 53 -2.68 -2.43 -15.83
C HIS A 53 -3.60 -2.92 -14.72
N GLN A 54 -4.69 -3.61 -15.07
CA GLN A 54 -5.62 -4.17 -14.10
C GLN A 54 -4.95 -5.20 -13.19
N VAL A 55 -4.14 -6.11 -13.75
CA VAL A 55 -3.38 -7.11 -12.99
C VAL A 55 -2.33 -6.45 -12.09
N LYS A 56 -1.54 -5.50 -12.62
CA LYS A 56 -0.54 -4.77 -11.82
C LYS A 56 -1.19 -3.99 -10.67
N TYR A 57 -2.31 -3.31 -10.95
CA TYR A 57 -3.05 -2.56 -9.94
C TYR A 57 -3.67 -3.48 -8.89
N SER A 58 -4.23 -4.61 -9.31
CA SER A 58 -4.75 -5.64 -8.40
C SER A 58 -3.67 -6.17 -7.47
N LYS A 59 -2.50 -6.51 -8.01
CA LYS A 59 -1.37 -7.02 -7.23
C LYS A 59 -0.84 -5.99 -6.25
N LEU A 60 -0.71 -4.73 -6.68
CA LEU A 60 -0.26 -3.64 -5.81
C LEU A 60 -1.25 -3.40 -4.65
N HIS A 61 -2.56 -3.49 -4.92
CA HIS A 61 -3.58 -3.38 -3.87
C HIS A 61 -3.57 -4.55 -2.89
N GLU A 62 -3.34 -5.76 -3.39
CA GLU A 62 -3.19 -6.95 -2.56
C GLU A 62 -1.96 -6.87 -1.65
N GLU A 63 -0.81 -6.46 -2.20
CA GLU A 63 0.43 -6.22 -1.44
C GLU A 63 0.21 -5.13 -0.39
N ARG A 64 -0.42 -4.02 -0.77
CA ARG A 64 -0.77 -2.92 0.13
C ARG A 64 -1.70 -3.38 1.26
N GLY A 65 -2.72 -4.16 0.94
CA GLY A 65 -3.64 -4.73 1.94
C GLY A 65 -2.91 -5.66 2.92
N THR A 66 -1.99 -6.49 2.43
CA THR A 66 -1.17 -7.37 3.26
C THR A 66 -0.30 -6.59 4.24
N ILE A 67 0.39 -5.57 3.75
CA ILE A 67 1.24 -4.69 4.57
C ILE A 67 0.43 -3.98 5.66
N ILE A 68 -0.73 -3.43 5.31
CA ILE A 68 -1.61 -2.75 6.26
C ILE A 68 -2.09 -3.72 7.35
N LYS A 69 -2.48 -4.94 6.98
CA LYS A 69 -2.89 -5.97 7.92
C LYS A 69 -1.77 -6.36 8.88
N GLU A 70 -0.57 -6.58 8.37
CA GLU A 70 0.58 -6.95 9.20
C GLU A 70 0.98 -5.82 10.17
N LEU A 71 0.99 -4.58 9.69
CA LEU A 71 1.25 -3.42 10.52
C LEU A 71 0.18 -3.25 11.61
N TYR A 72 -1.10 -3.44 11.27
CA TYR A 72 -2.21 -3.40 12.21
C TYR A 72 -2.03 -4.42 13.34
N VAL A 73 -1.67 -5.67 13.00
CA VAL A 73 -1.40 -6.73 13.99
C VAL A 73 -0.18 -6.38 14.84
N SER A 74 0.88 -5.82 14.24
CA SER A 74 2.07 -5.42 14.99
C SER A 74 1.78 -4.31 16.00
N LEU A 75 0.99 -3.30 15.62
CA LEU A 75 0.54 -2.23 16.51
C LEU A 75 -0.38 -2.75 17.62
N PHE A 76 -1.29 -3.68 17.31
CA PHE A 76 -2.15 -4.33 18.31
C PHE A 76 -1.34 -5.08 19.37
N ASN A 77 -0.32 -5.83 18.93
CA ASN A 77 0.55 -6.55 19.84
C ASN A 77 1.34 -5.60 20.75
N LEU A 78 1.83 -4.49 20.21
CA LEU A 78 2.51 -3.46 20.99
C LEU A 78 1.57 -2.78 22.00
N GLU A 79 0.36 -2.40 21.58
CA GLU A 79 -0.70 -1.87 22.45
C GLU A 79 -1.00 -2.83 23.61
N SER A 80 -1.12 -4.13 23.31
CA SER A 80 -1.41 -5.16 24.30
C SER A 80 -0.26 -5.33 25.30
N MET A 81 1.00 -5.28 24.83
CA MET A 81 2.18 -5.31 25.69
C MET A 81 2.22 -4.08 26.62
N LEU A 82 2.01 -2.87 26.09
CA LEU A 82 1.99 -1.65 26.89
C LEU A 82 0.88 -1.67 27.95
N SER A 83 -0.30 -2.17 27.58
CA SER A 83 -1.42 -2.32 28.51
C SER A 83 -1.11 -3.33 29.63
N LEU A 84 -0.44 -4.44 29.29
CA LEU A 84 0.00 -5.43 30.26
C LEU A 84 1.02 -4.84 31.23
N ILE A 85 2.00 -4.09 30.72
CA ILE A 85 3.01 -3.42 31.56
C ILE A 85 2.32 -2.43 32.51
N ALA A 86 1.35 -1.65 32.03
CA ALA A 86 0.58 -0.72 32.88
C ALA A 86 -0.20 -1.40 34.01
N VAL A 87 -0.68 -2.63 33.79
CA VAL A 87 -1.33 -3.45 34.83
C VAL A 87 -0.28 -4.06 35.77
N GLN A 88 0.89 -4.42 35.27
CA GLN A 88 1.98 -5.00 36.05
C GLN A 88 2.72 -3.96 36.90
N ASN A 89 2.69 -2.68 36.54
CA ASN A 89 3.30 -1.59 37.30
C ASN A 89 2.44 -1.11 38.48
N GLU A 90 1.77 -2.03 39.17
CA GLU A 90 1.24 -1.80 40.51
C GLU A 90 2.39 -1.82 41.53
N LEU A 91 2.28 -1.03 42.61
CA LEU A 91 3.37 -0.73 43.56
C LEU A 91 4.16 -1.98 44.01
N ASP A 92 3.43 -3.05 44.31
CA ASP A 92 3.96 -4.30 44.84
C ASP A 92 4.81 -5.08 43.81
N LYS A 93 4.57 -4.85 42.51
CA LYS A 93 5.25 -5.49 41.38
C LYS A 93 6.34 -4.61 40.77
N TRP A 94 6.25 -3.29 40.96
CA TRP A 94 7.30 -2.34 40.55
C TRP A 94 8.65 -2.62 41.23
N GLN A 95 8.61 -3.15 42.46
CA GLN A 95 9.81 -3.54 43.20
C GLN A 95 10.52 -4.77 42.61
N SER A 96 9.88 -5.51 41.71
CA SER A 96 10.55 -6.56 40.97
C SER A 96 11.58 -5.95 40.02
N LYS A 97 12.83 -6.45 40.07
CA LYS A 97 13.88 -6.08 39.10
C LYS A 97 13.66 -6.74 37.72
N ASP A 98 12.50 -7.37 37.51
CA ASP A 98 12.18 -7.96 36.23
C ASP A 98 11.81 -6.83 35.24
N ILE A 99 12.66 -6.69 34.23
CA ILE A 99 12.51 -5.73 33.13
C ILE A 99 12.20 -6.44 31.81
N THR A 100 11.85 -7.73 31.86
CA THR A 100 11.54 -8.54 30.69
C THR A 100 10.37 -7.97 29.88
N PRO A 101 9.26 -7.54 30.50
CA PRO A 101 8.13 -6.95 29.77
C PRO A 101 8.53 -5.68 28.98
N GLU A 102 9.26 -4.76 29.60
CA GLU A 102 9.70 -3.51 28.97
C GLU A 102 10.72 -3.78 27.86
N LYS A 103 11.63 -4.73 28.04
CA LYS A 103 12.55 -5.16 26.98
C LYS A 103 11.82 -5.78 25.79
N MET A 104 10.80 -6.60 26.04
CA MET A 104 9.97 -7.17 24.99
C MET A 104 9.21 -6.08 24.23
N ALA A 105 8.63 -5.10 24.93
CA ALA A 105 7.97 -3.96 24.30
C ALA A 105 8.94 -3.10 23.48
N ALA A 106 10.13 -2.81 24.00
CA ALA A 106 11.16 -2.06 23.28
C ALA A 106 11.63 -2.80 22.01
N LYS A 107 11.83 -4.13 22.09
CA LYS A 107 12.13 -4.96 20.92
C LYS A 107 10.99 -4.92 19.90
N LYS A 108 9.74 -5.07 20.36
CA LYS A 108 8.57 -5.08 19.49
C LYS A 108 8.34 -3.73 18.80
N TYR A 109 8.63 -2.63 19.49
CA TYR A 109 8.70 -1.29 18.91
C TYR A 109 9.69 -1.26 17.74
N GLN A 110 10.92 -1.75 17.95
CA GLN A 110 11.99 -1.69 16.95
C GLN A 110 11.61 -2.49 15.70
N GLU A 111 11.10 -3.71 15.89
CA GLU A 111 10.57 -4.55 14.80
C GLU A 111 9.45 -3.86 14.03
N THR A 112 8.51 -3.21 14.75
CA THR A 112 7.37 -2.50 14.12
C THR A 112 7.83 -1.30 13.33
N ARG A 113 8.80 -0.53 13.85
CA ARG A 113 9.38 0.63 13.18
C ARG A 113 10.13 0.21 11.91
N GLU A 114 10.97 -0.82 12.00
CA GLU A 114 11.69 -1.34 10.84
C GLU A 114 10.74 -1.85 9.76
N PHE A 115 9.66 -2.53 10.15
CA PHE A 115 8.63 -2.96 9.22
C PHE A 115 7.94 -1.77 8.54
N LEU A 116 7.60 -0.72 9.28
CA LEU A 116 6.99 0.48 8.74
C LEU A 116 7.90 1.19 7.73
N GLU A 117 9.18 1.37 8.05
CA GLU A 117 10.12 2.06 7.15
C GLU A 117 10.36 1.27 5.86
N LYS A 118 10.48 -0.07 5.94
CA LYS A 118 10.62 -0.94 4.76
C LYS A 118 9.40 -0.84 3.82
N ASN A 119 8.22 -0.58 4.37
CA ASN A 119 6.96 -0.60 3.65
C ASN A 119 6.32 0.79 3.51
N ARG A 120 7.08 1.86 3.75
CA ARG A 120 6.58 3.24 3.79
C ARG A 120 5.91 3.67 2.48
N LEU A 121 6.36 3.14 1.35
CA LEU A 121 5.82 3.42 0.00
C LEU A 121 4.35 3.01 -0.17
N TYR A 122 3.85 2.09 0.66
CA TYR A 122 2.49 1.55 0.56
C TYR A 122 1.46 2.33 1.41
N LEU A 123 1.92 3.32 2.18
CA LEU A 123 1.14 4.05 3.17
C LEU A 123 1.17 5.55 2.89
N LYS A 124 0.14 6.27 3.35
CA LYS A 124 0.10 7.73 3.28
C LYS A 124 1.19 8.30 4.20
N HIS A 125 1.94 9.29 3.71
CA HIS A 125 3.04 9.89 4.45
C HIS A 125 2.64 10.37 5.86
N GLU A 126 1.49 11.05 5.96
CA GLU A 126 0.97 11.57 7.23
C GLU A 126 0.70 10.47 8.27
N LEU A 127 0.15 9.33 7.83
CA LEU A 127 -0.12 8.19 8.72
C LEU A 127 1.18 7.56 9.21
N CYS A 128 2.19 7.44 8.34
CA CYS A 128 3.51 6.95 8.73
C CYS A 128 4.12 7.83 9.82
N GLU A 129 4.08 9.15 9.66
CA GLU A 129 4.61 10.10 10.64
C GLU A 129 3.89 10.02 11.99
N LYS A 130 2.55 9.93 11.99
CA LYS A 130 1.79 9.75 13.25
C LYS A 130 2.14 8.44 13.96
N ILE A 131 2.30 7.34 13.21
CA ILE A 131 2.71 6.05 13.78
C ILE A 131 4.13 6.16 14.35
N ILE A 132 5.08 6.71 13.59
CA ILE A 132 6.48 6.88 14.06
C ILE A 132 6.54 7.71 15.33
N ASN A 133 5.80 8.82 15.39
CA ASN A 133 5.76 9.66 16.58
C ASN A 133 5.21 8.91 17.79
N SER A 134 4.12 8.17 17.61
CA SER A 134 3.53 7.35 18.68
C SER A 134 4.49 6.23 19.14
N LEU A 135 5.21 5.63 18.21
CA LEU A 135 6.23 4.62 18.49
C LEU A 135 7.40 5.24 19.28
N ASN A 136 7.90 6.41 18.88
CA ASN A 136 9.01 7.10 19.56
C ASN A 136 8.66 7.45 21.01
N ASP A 137 7.42 7.92 21.25
CA ASP A 137 6.90 8.17 22.60
C ASP A 137 6.97 6.90 23.47
N CYS A 138 6.57 5.75 22.91
CA CYS A 138 6.60 4.46 23.60
C CYS A 138 8.03 4.01 23.93
N LEU A 139 8.98 4.18 22.99
CA LEU A 139 10.37 3.84 23.23
C LEU A 139 10.98 4.71 24.32
N ALA A 140 10.73 6.02 24.28
CA ALA A 140 11.24 6.94 25.27
C ALA A 140 10.72 6.60 26.67
N LEU A 141 9.45 6.24 26.79
CA LEU A 141 8.83 5.80 28.05
C LEU A 141 9.46 4.50 28.57
N THR A 142 9.45 3.44 27.76
CA THR A 142 10.01 2.12 28.16
C THR A 142 11.49 2.20 28.53
N SER A 143 12.27 3.01 27.81
CA SER A 143 13.69 3.23 28.10
C SER A 143 13.93 3.97 29.42
N LYS A 144 13.10 4.97 29.75
CA LYS A 144 13.14 5.64 31.06
C LYS A 144 12.81 4.65 32.19
N MET A 145 11.82 3.78 31.99
CA MET A 145 11.40 2.80 32.98
C MET A 145 12.46 1.71 33.21
N ILE A 146 13.06 1.20 32.15
CA ILE A 146 14.20 0.27 32.24
C ILE A 146 15.34 0.91 33.02
N THR A 147 15.71 2.16 32.68
CA THR A 147 16.77 2.90 33.39
C THR A 147 16.42 3.06 34.87
N ALA A 148 15.17 3.40 35.20
CA ALA A 148 14.74 3.56 36.57
C ALA A 148 14.79 2.25 37.37
N LYS A 149 14.25 1.14 36.83
CA LYS A 149 14.25 -0.18 37.48
C LYS A 149 15.66 -0.76 37.65
N THR A 150 16.58 -0.41 36.76
CA THR A 150 17.97 -0.88 36.81
C THR A 150 18.89 0.01 37.64
N SER A 151 18.52 1.28 37.86
CA SER A 151 19.31 2.19 38.69
C SER A 151 19.35 1.71 40.15
N GLU A 152 20.52 1.82 40.80
CA GLU A 152 20.69 1.48 42.22
C GLU A 152 20.01 2.50 43.17
N ASN A 153 19.39 3.55 42.61
CA ASN A 153 18.79 4.64 43.35
C ASN A 153 17.39 4.26 43.87
N LYS A 154 17.35 3.66 45.07
CA LYS A 154 16.11 3.19 45.74
C LYS A 154 15.02 4.26 45.87
N ASN A 155 15.38 5.55 45.89
CA ASN A 155 14.41 6.65 45.99
C ASN A 155 13.47 6.76 44.76
N ILE A 156 13.93 6.36 43.57
CA ILE A 156 13.12 6.40 42.34
C ILE A 156 12.20 5.17 42.25
N SER A 157 12.62 4.03 42.82
CA SER A 157 11.87 2.76 42.73
C SER A 157 10.76 2.60 43.77
N SER A 158 10.58 3.56 44.68
CA SER A 158 9.65 3.43 45.81
C SER A 158 8.71 4.63 46.02
N ASP A 159 8.81 5.66 45.16
CA ASP A 159 7.87 6.78 45.17
C ASP A 159 6.59 6.41 44.40
N GLU A 160 5.49 6.28 45.14
CA GLU A 160 4.17 5.95 44.60
C GLU A 160 3.65 6.98 43.58
N SER A 161 4.05 8.24 43.70
CA SER A 161 3.66 9.28 42.75
C SER A 161 4.28 9.07 41.37
N ILE A 162 5.55 8.64 41.32
CA ILE A 162 6.30 8.37 40.09
C ILE A 162 5.73 7.13 39.38
N VAL A 163 5.46 6.06 40.13
CA VAL A 163 4.89 4.82 39.58
C VAL A 163 3.50 5.08 38.99
N LYS A 164 2.66 5.88 39.68
CA LYS A 164 1.35 6.31 39.16
C LYS A 164 1.48 7.15 37.89
N GLN A 165 2.46 8.06 37.83
CA GLN A 165 2.71 8.85 36.63
C GLN A 165 3.09 7.97 35.45
N TRP A 166 4.01 7.01 35.62
CA TRP A 166 4.39 6.10 34.54
C TRP A 166 3.24 5.25 34.05
N ARG A 167 2.44 4.69 34.97
CA ARG A 167 1.23 3.96 34.60
C ARG A 167 0.28 4.80 33.75
N PHE A 168 0.10 6.08 34.09
CA PHE A 168 -0.71 6.99 33.30
C PHE A 168 -0.11 7.24 31.91
N GLU A 169 1.20 7.45 31.82
CA GLU A 169 1.91 7.63 30.55
C GLU A 169 1.86 6.37 29.67
N GLU A 170 1.88 5.18 30.26
CA GLU A 170 1.74 3.90 29.55
C GLU A 170 0.35 3.70 28.96
N ILE A 171 -0.69 3.95 29.76
CA ILE A 171 -2.08 3.90 29.30
C ILE A 171 -2.29 4.90 28.16
N LYS A 172 -1.77 6.12 28.31
CA LYS A 172 -1.85 7.16 27.28
C LYS A 172 -1.12 6.74 25.99
N SER A 173 0.04 6.11 26.12
CA SER A 173 0.83 5.63 24.98
C SER A 173 0.13 4.47 24.27
N ALA A 174 -0.43 3.50 25.02
CA ALA A 174 -1.24 2.42 24.47
C ALA A 174 -2.47 2.96 23.71
N GLN A 175 -3.13 3.98 24.27
CA GLN A 175 -4.27 4.63 23.63
C GLN A 175 -3.88 5.34 22.32
N LYS A 176 -2.74 6.04 22.27
CA LYS A 176 -2.23 6.63 21.02
C LYS A 176 -1.98 5.56 19.95
N ILE A 177 -1.32 4.46 20.33
CA ILE A 177 -1.06 3.34 19.40
C ILE A 177 -2.38 2.74 18.90
N LYS A 178 -3.37 2.60 19.77
CA LYS A 178 -4.72 2.16 19.41
C LYS A 178 -5.37 3.10 18.40
N GLU A 179 -5.30 4.41 18.60
CA GLU A 179 -5.84 5.41 17.67
C GLU A 179 -5.20 5.26 16.28
N GLN A 180 -3.87 5.15 16.21
CA GLN A 180 -3.17 4.95 14.94
C GLN A 180 -3.54 3.61 14.28
N ARG A 181 -3.71 2.56 15.08
CA ARG A 181 -4.16 1.25 14.61
C ARG A 181 -5.57 1.32 14.02
N LEU A 182 -6.48 2.08 14.62
CA LEU A 182 -7.84 2.25 14.12
C LEU A 182 -7.86 3.09 12.84
N GLU A 183 -7.07 4.15 12.75
CA GLU A 183 -6.90 4.93 11.51
C GLU A 183 -6.39 4.04 10.37
N LEU A 184 -5.44 3.14 10.67
CA LEU A 184 -4.94 2.15 9.72
C LEU A 184 -6.02 1.14 9.28
N ALA A 185 -6.94 0.77 10.18
CA ALA A 185 -8.07 -0.09 9.84
C ALA A 185 -9.06 0.59 8.88
N GLU A 186 -9.29 1.89 9.02
CA GLU A 186 -10.11 2.63 8.04
C GLU A 186 -9.46 2.62 6.66
N VAL A 187 -8.14 2.84 6.58
CA VAL A 187 -7.41 2.74 5.31
C VAL A 187 -7.53 1.34 4.70
N PHE A 188 -7.52 0.28 5.52
CA PHE A 188 -7.74 -1.08 5.03
C PHE A 188 -9.15 -1.27 4.46
N ARG A 189 -10.18 -0.79 5.18
CA ARG A 189 -11.59 -0.87 4.78
C ARG A 189 -11.84 -0.13 3.46
N GLU A 190 -11.22 1.03 3.28
CA GLU A 190 -11.25 1.78 2.01
C GLU A 190 -10.71 0.94 0.84
N ILE A 191 -9.63 0.19 1.03
CA ILE A 191 -9.02 -0.65 -0.02
C ILE A 191 -9.93 -1.82 -0.41
N ILE A 192 -10.55 -2.47 0.57
CA ILE A 192 -11.44 -3.63 0.32
C ILE A 192 -12.89 -3.22 -0.01
N GLY A 193 -13.20 -1.92 -0.02
CA GLY A 193 -14.53 -1.40 -0.36
C GLY A 193 -15.59 -1.60 0.72
N VAL A 194 -15.19 -1.79 1.98
CA VAL A 194 -16.11 -1.86 3.13
C VAL A 194 -16.30 -0.43 3.65
N LYS A 195 -17.53 0.08 3.63
CA LYS A 195 -17.91 1.36 4.24
C LYS A 195 -18.51 1.16 5.61
#